data_AF-A0A2V8PUS3-F1
#
_entry.id   AF-A0A2V8PUS3-F1
#
_cell.length_a   1.000
_cell.length_b   1.000
_cell.length_c   1.000
_cell.angle_alpha   90.00
_cell.angle_beta   90.00
_cell.angle_gamma   90.00
#
_symmetry.space_group_name_H-M   'P 1'
#
loop_
_entity.id
_entity.type
_entity.pdbx_description
1 polymer ?
#
loop_
_entity_poly.entity_id
_entity_poly.type
_entity_poly.pdbx_seq_one_letter_code
_entity_poly.pdbx_strand_id
1 'polypeptide(L)'
;MDSDVANEIGTKWEAEEIPDEDFLFTRVHHSYLDDDGEPIPGAFRNQPPKIGGMSTDWQKYSTPEHTIARARQPTANIIIEFLTGAVRKIPNQLVIHTPEVR
;
A
#
# COMPACT_ATOMS: atom_id res chain seq x y z
N MET A 1 35.09 25.25 -11.35
CA MET A 1 34.05 26.23 -11.66
C MET A 1 33.64 25.99 -13.10
N ASP A 2 32.47 25.51 -13.44
CA ASP A 2 31.32 24.94 -12.73
C ASP A 2 30.51 24.37 -13.87
N SER A 3 30.14 23.10 -13.83
CA SER A 3 28.91 22.61 -14.45
C SER A 3 28.69 21.12 -14.15
N ASP A 4 28.83 20.73 -12.87
CA ASP A 4 28.15 19.54 -12.35
C ASP A 4 26.66 19.88 -12.12
N VAL A 5 25.99 20.36 -13.17
CA VAL A 5 24.54 20.61 -13.20
C VAL A 5 23.94 19.71 -14.29
N ALA A 6 24.28 18.42 -14.26
CA ALA A 6 23.46 17.40 -14.91
C ALA A 6 22.48 16.88 -13.87
N ASN A 7 21.34 17.57 -13.81
CA ASN A 7 20.19 17.33 -12.95
C ASN A 7 19.93 15.85 -12.65
N GLU A 8 19.86 15.57 -11.36
CA GLU A 8 19.30 14.38 -10.74
C GLU A 8 17.78 14.33 -11.00
N ILE A 9 17.37 14.05 -12.24
CA ILE A 9 15.96 13.76 -12.55
C ILE A 9 15.72 12.30 -12.18
N GLY A 10 15.54 12.04 -10.88
CA GLY A 10 14.87 10.83 -10.43
C GLY A 10 13.45 10.88 -10.97
N THR A 11 13.19 10.23 -12.11
CA THR A 11 11.87 10.10 -12.71
C THR A 11 10.94 9.47 -11.69
N LYS A 12 10.08 10.26 -11.04
CA LYS A 12 8.93 9.73 -10.32
C LYS A 12 7.77 9.68 -11.30
N TRP A 13 7.07 8.55 -11.35
CA TRP A 13 5.81 8.48 -12.09
C TRP A 13 4.84 9.53 -11.54
N GLU A 14 4.04 10.12 -12.41
CA GLU A 14 3.03 11.09 -11.98
C GLU A 14 2.03 10.42 -11.04
N ALA A 15 1.65 11.15 -9.98
CA ALA A 15 0.61 10.70 -9.08
C ALA A 15 -0.74 10.70 -9.82
N GLU A 16 -1.59 9.73 -9.51
CA GLU A 16 -2.92 9.60 -10.09
C GLU A 16 -3.96 9.67 -8.98
N GLU A 17 -5.15 10.17 -9.32
CA GLU A 17 -6.29 10.07 -8.43
C GLU A 17 -6.78 8.62 -8.40
N ILE A 18 -6.91 8.08 -7.18
CA ILE A 18 -7.51 6.77 -6.94
C ILE A 18 -9.01 7.00 -6.75
N PRO A 19 -9.91 6.44 -7.59
CA PRO A 19 -11.36 6.55 -7.44
C PRO A 19 -11.85 6.02 -6.08
N ASP A 20 -12.96 6.54 -5.57
CA ASP A 20 -13.53 6.10 -4.29
C ASP A 20 -14.11 4.68 -4.36
N GLU A 21 -14.58 4.30 -5.54
CA GLU A 21 -15.08 2.97 -5.88
C GLU A 21 -13.99 1.91 -6.01
N ASP A 22 -12.72 2.32 -6.07
CA ASP A 22 -11.62 1.39 -6.29
C ASP A 22 -11.19 0.67 -5.01
N PHE A 23 -10.76 -0.58 -5.17
CA PHE A 23 -10.19 -1.38 -4.10
C PHE A 23 -8.67 -1.23 -3.95
N LEU A 24 -8.21 -1.32 -2.71
CA LEU A 24 -6.82 -1.44 -2.31
C LEU A 24 -6.61 -2.79 -1.62
N PHE A 25 -5.45 -3.39 -1.84
CA PHE A 25 -5.09 -4.68 -1.26
C PHE A 25 -3.86 -4.57 -0.36
N THR A 26 -3.86 -5.25 0.78
CA THR A 26 -2.65 -5.43 1.57
C THR A 26 -2.55 -6.84 2.12
N ARG A 27 -1.31 -7.26 2.40
CA ARG A 27 -1.02 -8.56 3.01
C ARG A 27 -0.98 -8.42 4.51
N VAL A 28 -1.65 -9.34 5.22
CA VAL A 28 -1.60 -9.45 6.67
C VAL A 28 -1.20 -10.88 7.04
N HIS A 29 -0.18 -11.01 7.89
CA HIS A 29 0.26 -12.31 8.38
C HIS A 29 -0.78 -12.89 9.35
N HIS A 30 -1.02 -14.21 9.34
CA HIS A 30 -2.04 -14.84 10.19
C HIS A 30 -1.89 -14.55 11.69
N SER A 31 -0.68 -14.24 12.17
CA SER A 31 -0.47 -13.84 13.57
C SER A 31 -1.12 -12.51 13.97
N TYR A 32 -1.63 -11.75 13.00
CA TYR A 32 -2.37 -10.50 13.23
C TYR A 32 -3.87 -10.68 13.01
N LEU A 33 -4.34 -11.92 13.02
CA LEU A 33 -5.76 -12.25 12.98
C LEU A 33 -6.12 -12.93 14.30
N ASP A 34 -7.35 -12.73 14.74
CA ASP A 34 -7.93 -13.52 15.83
C ASP A 34 -8.45 -14.87 15.30
N ASP A 35 -9.05 -15.65 16.21
CA ASP A 35 -9.56 -16.98 15.90
C ASP A 35 -10.74 -16.95 14.90
N ASP A 36 -11.41 -15.80 14.74
CA ASP A 36 -12.49 -15.59 13.77
C ASP A 36 -11.96 -15.11 12.40
N GLY A 37 -10.65 -14.88 12.29
CA GLY A 37 -9.99 -14.37 11.09
C GLY A 37 -10.04 -12.86 10.93
N GLU A 38 -10.46 -12.14 11.97
CA GLU A 38 -10.56 -10.68 11.95
C GLU A 38 -9.22 -10.02 12.33
N PRO A 39 -8.84 -8.90 11.71
CA PRO A 39 -7.61 -8.20 12.03
C PRO A 39 -7.58 -7.67 13.48
N ILE A 40 -6.55 -8.02 14.24
CA ILE A 40 -6.34 -7.53 15.62
C ILE A 40 -5.58 -6.19 15.65
N PRO A 41 -5.59 -5.45 16.78
CA PRO A 41 -4.80 -4.23 16.91
C PRO A 41 -3.32 -4.44 16.54
N GLY A 42 -2.83 -3.62 15.60
CA GLY A 42 -1.48 -3.70 15.08
C GLY A 42 -1.36 -4.38 13.70
N ALA A 43 -2.43 -5.02 13.20
CA ALA A 43 -2.49 -5.53 11.83
C ALA A 43 -2.25 -4.43 10.78
N PHE A 44 -2.80 -3.24 11.04
CA PHE A 44 -2.59 -2.04 10.23
C PHE A 44 -1.67 -1.07 10.96
N ARG A 45 -0.48 -0.85 10.41
CA ARG A 45 0.51 0.06 10.99
C ARG A 45 1.35 0.73 9.92
N ASN A 46 1.72 1.97 10.19
CA ASN A 46 2.67 2.69 9.36
C ASN A 46 4.03 2.00 9.40
N GLN A 47 4.66 1.86 8.24
CA GLN A 47 5.97 1.22 8.12
C GLN A 47 7.07 2.28 8.09
N PRO A 48 7.96 2.35 9.10
CA PRO A 48 9.18 3.15 9.00
C PRO A 48 10.17 2.49 8.01
N PRO A 49 11.13 3.23 7.43
CA PRO A 49 11.45 4.65 7.66
C PRO A 49 10.83 5.62 6.63
N LYS A 50 10.23 5.10 5.55
CA LYS A 50 9.75 5.92 4.43
C LYS A 50 8.33 6.42 4.72
N ILE A 51 8.23 7.61 5.29
CA ILE A 51 7.01 8.45 5.28
C ILE A 51 5.78 7.72 5.84
N GLY A 52 5.81 7.37 7.13
CA GLY A 52 4.65 7.25 8.01
C GLY A 52 3.34 6.67 7.46
N GLY A 53 3.38 5.66 6.60
CA GLY A 53 2.22 5.10 5.92
C GLY A 53 2.34 3.59 5.71
N MET A 54 1.28 2.95 5.27
CA MET A 54 1.27 1.54 4.88
C MET A 54 1.12 1.46 3.36
N SER A 55 2.03 0.75 2.68
CA SER A 55 1.89 0.50 1.25
C SER A 55 0.75 -0.49 0.99
N THR A 56 -0.07 -0.18 -0.01
CA THR A 56 -1.16 -1.02 -0.50
C THR A 56 -1.08 -1.13 -2.02
N ASP A 57 -1.55 -2.24 -2.55
CA ASP A 57 -1.61 -2.49 -3.98
C ASP A 57 -2.98 -2.03 -4.52
N TRP A 58 -2.98 -1.18 -5.54
CA TRP A 58 -4.21 -0.63 -6.12
C TRP A 58 -4.79 -1.57 -7.18
N GLN A 59 -6.10 -1.81 -7.18
CA GLN A 59 -6.80 -2.70 -8.12
C GLN A 59 -6.56 -2.40 -9.60
N LYS A 60 -6.28 -1.14 -9.95
CA LYS A 60 -5.93 -0.77 -11.33
C LYS A 60 -4.68 -1.53 -11.83
N TYR A 61 -3.76 -1.87 -10.92
CA TYR A 61 -2.45 -2.45 -11.22
C TYR A 61 -2.21 -3.81 -10.55
N SER A 62 -3.17 -4.35 -9.81
CA SER A 62 -3.03 -5.63 -9.11
C SER A 62 -4.36 -6.30 -8.84
N THR A 63 -4.27 -7.57 -8.47
CA THR A 63 -5.38 -8.37 -7.93
C THR A 63 -4.98 -8.92 -6.56
N PRO A 64 -5.91 -9.46 -5.76
CA PRO A 64 -5.58 -10.18 -4.54
C PRO A 64 -4.54 -11.29 -4.76
N GLU A 65 -4.67 -12.06 -5.85
CA GLU A 65 -3.78 -13.17 -6.21
C GLU A 65 -2.37 -12.67 -6.53
N HIS A 66 -2.25 -11.60 -7.32
CA HIS A 66 -0.96 -10.98 -7.59
C HIS A 66 -0.34 -10.40 -6.31
N THR A 67 -1.16 -9.82 -5.45
CA THR A 67 -0.73 -9.23 -4.18
C THR A 67 -0.18 -10.30 -3.24
N ILE A 68 -0.85 -11.44 -3.08
CA ILE A 68 -0.41 -12.50 -2.17
C ILE A 68 0.81 -13.25 -2.73
N ALA A 69 0.90 -13.42 -4.05
CA ALA A 69 2.04 -14.07 -4.71
C ALA A 69 3.36 -13.31 -4.51
N ARG A 70 3.31 -11.99 -4.29
CA ARG A 70 4.49 -11.17 -3.94
C ARG A 70 4.96 -11.32 -2.49
N ALA A 71 4.21 -12.02 -1.63
CA ALA A 71 4.64 -12.27 -0.25
C ALA A 71 5.86 -13.19 -0.23
N ARG A 72 6.75 -13.01 0.75
CA ARG A 72 7.85 -13.95 1.00
C ARG A 72 7.34 -15.36 1.34
N GLN A 73 6.19 -15.43 2.01
CA GLN A 73 5.50 -16.68 2.38
C GLN A 73 3.99 -16.52 2.12
N PRO A 74 3.51 -16.77 0.89
CA PRO A 74 2.11 -16.56 0.54
C PRO A 74 1.13 -17.30 1.45
N THR A 75 1.45 -18.55 1.82
CA THR A 75 0.60 -19.39 2.69
C THR A 75 0.53 -18.93 4.15
N ALA A 76 1.37 -17.98 4.56
CA ALA A 76 1.37 -17.42 5.92
C ALA A 76 0.61 -16.09 6.01
N ASN A 77 0.04 -15.61 4.90
CA ASN A 77 -0.62 -14.32 4.81
C ASN A 77 -2.04 -14.49 4.24
N ILE A 78 -2.88 -13.52 4.52
CA ILE A 78 -4.14 -13.27 3.82
C ILE A 78 -4.11 -11.93 3.12
N ILE A 79 -5.08 -11.69 2.24
CA ILE A 79 -5.34 -10.38 1.66
C ILE A 79 -6.48 -9.71 2.40
N ILE A 80 -6.25 -8.46 2.79
CA ILE A 80 -7.32 -7.55 3.18
C ILE A 80 -7.59 -6.63 2.00
N GLU A 81 -8.87 -6.49 1.66
CA GLU A 81 -9.40 -5.59 0.65
C GLU A 81 -10.03 -4.37 1.33
N PHE A 82 -9.74 -3.18 0.84
CA PHE A 82 -10.32 -1.93 1.33
C PHE A 82 -11.01 -1.18 0.19
N LEU A 83 -12.22 -0.69 0.42
CA LEU A 83 -12.84 0.30 -0.46
C LEU A 83 -12.19 1.67 -0.21
N THR A 84 -11.60 2.28 -1.25
CA THR A 84 -10.84 3.54 -1.13
C THR A 84 -11.66 4.64 -0.47
N GLY A 85 -12.90 4.85 -0.90
CA GLY A 85 -13.80 5.86 -0.33
C GLY A 85 -14.16 5.59 1.13
N ALA A 86 -14.15 4.33 1.58
CA ALA A 86 -14.35 4.00 2.99
C ALA A 86 -13.11 4.34 3.83
N VAL A 87 -11.91 4.05 3.32
CA VAL A 87 -10.64 4.41 3.99
C VAL A 87 -10.52 5.91 4.17
N ARG A 88 -10.87 6.70 3.14
CA ARG A 88 -10.83 8.17 3.20
C ARG A 88 -11.79 8.78 4.23
N LYS A 89 -12.84 8.07 4.66
CA LYS A 89 -13.75 8.52 5.72
C LYS A 89 -13.17 8.37 7.12
N ILE A 90 -12.07 7.62 7.28
CA ILE A 90 -11.39 7.47 8.57
C ILE A 90 -10.70 8.81 8.91
N PRO A 91 -10.98 9.42 10.08
CA PRO A 91 -10.39 10.70 10.44
C PRO A 91 -8.85 10.68 10.38
N ASN A 92 -8.26 11.67 9.72
CA ASN A 92 -6.82 11.83 9.53
C ASN A 92 -6.13 10.76 8.68
N GLN A 93 -6.89 9.88 8.01
CA GLN A 93 -6.34 8.91 7.06
C GLN A 93 -6.30 9.52 5.65
N LEU A 94 -5.15 9.39 4.98
CA LEU A 94 -4.97 9.79 3.59
C LEU A 94 -4.69 8.57 2.72
N VAL A 95 -5.13 8.63 1.46
CA VAL A 95 -4.82 7.65 0.42
C VAL A 95 -4.22 8.40 -0.76
N ILE A 96 -2.95 8.12 -1.07
CA ILE A 96 -2.17 8.87 -2.06
C ILE A 96 -1.45 7.87 -2.97
N HIS A 97 -1.56 8.04 -4.29
CA HIS A 97 -0.76 7.28 -5.25
C HIS A 97 0.65 7.85 -5.30
N THR A 98 1.63 7.13 -4.74
CA THR A 98 3.05 7.54 -4.70
C THR A 98 3.95 6.50 -5.36
N PRO A 99 3.83 6.27 -6.68
CA PRO A 99 4.66 5.29 -7.39
C PRO A 99 6.15 5.65 -7.32
N GLU A 100 6.99 4.67 -6.96
CA GLU A 100 8.46 4.79 -7.00
C GLU A 100 8.97 4.10 -8.28
N VAL A 101 9.83 4.77 -9.06
CA VAL A 101 10.67 4.06 -10.05
C VAL A 101 11.71 3.29 -9.25
N ARG A 102 11.76 1.97 -9.45
CA ARG A 102 12.74 1.07 -8.82
C ARG A 102 13.61 0.41 -9.86
#